data_AF-A0A0F7V0B4-F1
#
_entry.id   AF-A0A0F7V0B4-F1
#
_cell.length_a   1.000
_cell.length_b   1.000
_cell.length_c   1.000
_cell.angle_alpha   90.00
_cell.angle_beta   90.00
_cell.angle_gamma   90.00
#
_symmetry.space_group_name_H-M   'P 1'
#
loop_
_entity.id
_entity.type
_entity.pdbx_description
1 polymer ?
#
loop_
_entity_poly.entity_id
_entity_poly.type
_entity_poly.pdbx_seq_one_letter_code
_entity_poly.pdbx_strand_id
1 'polypeptide(L)'
;MDRCPHQLVLPNGKKMLVWQRGDGRAPAVIQHRVKPKPKTARLLHCLNLFSMTQLPGEKAAQVMRQYLLPMFEVHRIRQEEIERHERLGTSTTRKEPKLEVPTSTPRAASPVSPGKTAVLAEMQLSDSLLSELQVAKEGNAVLRQRLTVSETACKELYEKLEAATSSLAKLKVELEQTKQKESFSRLHITQTESDCASLRWQLQQLEALIGQHQEEQSRLSQTVTELRQTNEELSRKLTVTRNTASLLQHEHEVLTEQSVSKAHIDDIQKFSANLQNECAKLANERTRLLDIKKDLTLQRDRLAAETNRLRRELEETRLQVSKESAQQSEEIENLKKEREEMDKQMKELREDRDKLKQRIARFRARRKMFEAQQRTCKNCGKDYEETENYNWSCRTHHSEYGGEMWWCCGKLGKNAPGCRFSKHESKDDDDELDAEEKMEREAASHCPKDPNPRAGGADVNGKEELRRLEILGNQERSQQRRQSGLDMAVELADKFGYEGLREPLDDEDIFMDLRSAATSRAPSFSVKVEAEGVTTASAFPPESLPNAVTEAPRATPQPPSEELAVA
;
A
#
# COMPACT_ATOMS: atom_id res chain seq x y z
N MET A 1 -5.60 45.41 28.50
CA MET A 1 -6.73 46.25 28.06
C MET A 1 -7.98 45.42 28.23
N ASP A 2 -8.67 45.67 29.33
CA ASP A 2 -9.79 44.86 29.80
C ASP A 2 -11.02 45.07 28.91
N ARG A 3 -11.60 43.97 28.42
CA ARG A 3 -12.87 43.98 27.71
C ARG A 3 -13.99 43.70 28.70
N CYS A 4 -14.78 44.71 29.03
CA CYS A 4 -16.00 44.55 29.82
C CYS A 4 -17.16 44.06 28.93
N PRO A 5 -17.86 42.97 29.28
CA PRO A 5 -19.07 42.58 28.60
C PRO A 5 -20.25 43.49 28.99
N HIS A 6 -21.02 43.95 28.01
CA HIS A 6 -22.29 44.62 28.26
C HIS A 6 -23.45 43.62 28.26
N GLN A 7 -24.28 43.70 29.30
CA GLN A 7 -25.40 42.80 29.52
C GLN A 7 -26.69 43.47 29.02
N LEU A 8 -27.28 42.94 27.95
CA LEU A 8 -28.59 43.37 27.46
C LEU A 8 -29.68 42.49 28.05
N VAL A 9 -30.70 43.13 28.63
CA VAL A 9 -31.88 42.48 29.21
C VAL A 9 -33.00 42.55 28.17
N LEU A 10 -33.47 41.39 27.73
CA LEU A 10 -34.62 41.30 26.83
C LEU A 10 -35.94 41.49 27.61
N PRO A 11 -37.04 41.91 26.95
CA PRO A 11 -38.32 42.23 27.60
C PRO A 11 -38.96 41.10 28.43
N ASN A 12 -38.47 39.88 28.25
CA ASN A 12 -38.89 38.64 28.90
C ASN A 12 -37.90 38.15 29.97
N GLY A 13 -37.02 39.02 30.48
CA GLY A 13 -36.19 38.77 31.67
C GLY A 13 -34.97 37.85 31.43
N LYS A 14 -34.75 37.37 30.22
CA LYS A 14 -33.57 36.58 29.86
C LYS A 14 -32.38 37.49 29.55
N LYS A 15 -31.25 37.23 30.20
CA LYS A 15 -29.98 37.93 29.99
C LYS A 15 -29.17 37.19 28.93
N MET A 16 -28.73 37.89 27.90
CA MET A 16 -27.90 37.32 26.84
C MET A 16 -26.61 38.15 26.72
N LEU A 17 -25.45 37.48 26.80
CA LEU A 17 -24.16 38.13 26.54
C LEU A 17 -23.90 38.15 25.04
N VAL A 18 -23.78 39.36 24.48
CA VAL A 18 -23.46 39.57 23.07
C VAL A 18 -22.07 40.18 22.97
N TRP A 19 -21.19 39.51 22.22
CA TRP A 19 -19.87 40.02 21.88
C TRP A 19 -19.94 40.69 20.50
N GLN A 20 -19.95 42.03 20.45
CA GLN A 20 -19.95 42.77 19.19
C GLN A 20 -18.56 42.74 18.55
N ARG A 21 -18.46 42.27 17.30
CA ARG A 21 -17.37 42.63 16.38
C ARG A 21 -17.75 43.96 15.73
N GLY A 22 -16.92 44.98 15.92
CA GLY A 22 -17.10 46.27 15.27
C GLY A 22 -16.52 46.24 13.86
N ASP A 23 -17.39 46.33 12.85
CA ASP A 23 -17.03 46.85 11.53
C ASP A 23 -17.91 48.07 11.27
N GLY A 24 -17.35 49.24 11.54
CA GLY A 24 -17.97 50.52 11.24
C GLY A 24 -17.57 50.99 9.85
N ARG A 25 -18.56 51.22 8.99
CA ARG A 25 -18.58 52.36 8.05
C ARG A 25 -19.99 52.56 7.49
N ALA A 26 -20.48 53.78 7.66
CA ALA A 26 -21.77 54.28 7.18
C ALA A 26 -21.72 54.68 5.69
N PRO A 27 -22.88 54.87 5.02
CA PRO A 27 -22.96 55.05 3.57
C PRO A 27 -23.00 56.53 3.16
N ALA A 28 -22.52 56.83 1.95
CA ALA A 28 -22.77 58.09 1.26
C ALA A 28 -23.39 57.82 -0.12
N VAL A 29 -24.51 58.49 -0.35
CA VAL A 29 -25.21 58.66 -1.62
C VAL A 29 -24.44 59.65 -2.50
N ILE A 30 -24.37 59.42 -3.82
CA ILE A 30 -24.48 60.43 -4.91
C ILE A 30 -24.40 59.74 -6.29
N GLN A 31 -25.29 60.16 -7.18
CA GLN A 31 -25.42 59.81 -8.60
C GLN A 31 -24.22 60.31 -9.44
N HIS A 32 -23.83 59.60 -10.49
CA HIS A 32 -23.76 60.11 -11.88
C HIS A 32 -23.32 59.03 -12.88
N ARG A 33 -24.03 58.99 -14.02
CA ARG A 33 -23.68 58.32 -15.28
C ARG A 33 -22.29 58.72 -15.77
N VAL A 34 -21.44 57.76 -16.17
CA VAL A 34 -20.64 57.80 -17.43
C VAL A 34 -20.28 56.36 -17.82
N LYS A 35 -20.60 55.94 -19.06
CA LYS A 35 -20.12 54.71 -19.69
C LYS A 35 -18.69 54.92 -20.23
N PRO A 36 -17.77 53.94 -20.12
CA PRO A 36 -16.74 53.75 -21.12
C PRO A 36 -16.86 52.40 -21.84
N LYS A 37 -16.64 52.46 -23.16
CA LYS A 37 -16.58 51.33 -24.10
C LYS A 37 -15.43 50.37 -23.73
N PRO A 38 -15.55 49.05 -23.94
CA PRO A 38 -14.41 48.15 -23.85
C PRO A 38 -13.56 48.24 -25.12
N LYS A 39 -12.26 48.48 -24.95
CA LYS A 39 -11.24 48.24 -25.99
C LYS A 39 -10.95 46.74 -26.02
N THR A 40 -11.10 46.14 -27.19
CA THR A 40 -10.61 44.81 -27.53
C THR A 40 -9.08 44.81 -27.50
N ALA A 41 -8.49 44.09 -26.54
CA ALA A 41 -7.09 43.71 -26.55
C ALA A 41 -6.99 42.19 -26.72
N ARG A 42 -6.17 41.83 -27.70
CA ARG A 42 -5.95 40.49 -28.25
C ARG A 42 -5.38 39.50 -27.23
N LEU A 43 -5.85 38.26 -27.38
CA LEU A 43 -5.16 37.00 -27.17
C LEU A 43 -3.65 37.08 -27.39
N LEU A 44 -2.87 36.66 -26.38
CA LEU A 44 -1.61 35.91 -26.49
C LEU A 44 -1.10 35.63 -25.07
N HIS A 45 -1.42 34.45 -24.51
CA HIS A 45 -0.58 33.67 -23.58
C HIS A 45 -1.36 32.47 -23.03
N CYS A 46 -1.36 31.35 -23.76
CA CYS A 46 -1.65 30.01 -23.23
C CYS A 46 -0.82 28.98 -23.99
N LEU A 47 0.51 29.07 -23.86
CA LEU A 47 1.44 27.96 -24.04
C LEU A 47 2.30 27.94 -22.78
N ASN A 48 1.84 27.22 -21.76
CA ASN A 48 2.63 26.81 -20.59
C ASN A 48 1.86 25.71 -19.85
N LEU A 49 1.84 24.51 -20.45
CA LEU A 49 1.45 23.29 -19.75
C LEU A 49 2.72 22.50 -19.45
N PHE A 50 2.92 22.23 -18.17
CA PHE A 50 4.09 21.62 -17.51
C PHE A 50 5.31 22.52 -17.28
N SER A 51 5.13 23.53 -16.40
CA SER A 51 6.26 23.99 -15.60
C SER A 51 6.41 23.08 -14.37
N MET A 52 7.51 22.34 -14.31
CA MET A 52 7.94 21.51 -13.15
C MET A 52 8.20 22.31 -11.86
N THR A 53 7.88 23.61 -11.82
CA THR A 53 8.18 24.51 -10.71
C THR A 53 7.10 24.59 -9.63
N GLN A 54 5.98 23.89 -9.78
CA GLN A 54 4.85 23.96 -8.82
C GLN A 54 4.52 22.66 -8.09
N LEU A 55 5.45 21.70 -8.03
CA LEU A 55 5.37 20.66 -7.00
C LEU A 55 5.68 21.30 -5.64
N PRO A 56 4.73 21.33 -4.69
CA PRO A 56 5.02 21.84 -3.35
C PRO A 56 6.24 21.11 -2.81
N GLY A 57 7.26 21.84 -2.34
CA GLY A 57 8.54 21.24 -1.92
C GLY A 57 8.37 20.11 -0.90
N GLU A 58 7.29 20.13 -0.14
CA GLU A 58 6.90 19.09 0.81
C GLU A 58 6.51 17.76 0.14
N LYS A 59 5.75 17.79 -0.97
CA LYS A 59 5.41 16.59 -1.74
C LYS A 59 6.63 16.05 -2.49
N ALA A 60 7.47 16.93 -3.04
CA ALA A 60 8.74 16.51 -3.63
C ALA A 60 9.65 15.84 -2.59
N ALA A 61 9.75 16.43 -1.38
CA ALA A 61 10.51 15.83 -0.28
C ALA A 61 9.90 14.51 0.22
N GLN A 62 8.58 14.36 0.19
CA GLN A 62 7.91 13.11 0.53
C GLN A 62 8.21 12.01 -0.49
N VAL A 63 8.17 12.32 -1.78
CA VAL A 63 8.55 11.38 -2.85
C VAL A 63 10.03 11.01 -2.74
N MET A 64 10.90 11.97 -2.47
CA MET A 64 12.32 11.68 -2.25
C MET A 64 12.55 10.79 -1.04
N ARG A 65 11.88 11.03 0.09
CA ARG A 65 12.06 10.24 1.32
C ARG A 65 11.45 8.85 1.25
N GLN A 66 10.27 8.71 0.65
CA GLN A 66 9.54 7.44 0.67
C GLN A 66 9.96 6.50 -0.48
N TYR A 67 10.40 7.05 -1.62
CA TYR A 67 10.61 6.24 -2.82
C TYR A 67 12.05 6.29 -3.33
N LEU A 68 12.68 7.47 -3.39
CA LEU A 68 14.01 7.59 -3.99
C LEU A 68 15.16 7.28 -3.02
N LEU A 69 15.12 7.80 -1.79
CA LEU A 69 16.18 7.58 -0.79
C LEU A 69 16.41 6.09 -0.45
N PRO A 70 15.37 5.26 -0.23
CA PRO A 70 15.56 3.84 0.00
C PRO A 70 16.29 3.12 -1.14
N MET A 71 16.09 3.54 -2.41
CA MET A 71 16.82 2.98 -3.55
C MET A 71 18.32 3.32 -3.52
N PHE A 72 18.68 4.53 -3.06
CA PHE A 72 20.08 4.92 -2.90
C PHE A 72 20.72 4.32 -1.64
N GLU A 73 19.94 4.10 -0.59
CA GLU A 73 20.40 3.49 0.67
C GLU A 73 20.81 2.03 0.44
N VAL A 74 20.07 1.28 -0.38
CA VAL A 74 20.44 -0.09 -0.80
C VAL A 74 21.77 -0.09 -1.54
N HIS A 75 22.01 0.87 -2.42
CA HIS A 75 23.27 1.00 -3.14
C HIS A 75 24.43 1.38 -2.20
N ARG A 76 24.20 2.27 -1.23
CA ARG A 76 25.22 2.66 -0.24
C ARG A 76 25.60 1.50 0.67
N ILE A 77 24.63 0.73 1.16
CA ILE A 77 24.87 -0.46 2.00
C ILE A 77 25.70 -1.48 1.22
N ARG A 78 25.37 -1.73 -0.05
CA ARG A 78 26.11 -2.65 -0.91
C ARG A 78 27.55 -2.18 -1.14
N GLN A 79 27.76 -0.88 -1.30
CA GLN A 79 29.09 -0.30 -1.47
C GLN A 79 29.92 -0.35 -0.18
N GLU A 80 29.30 -0.09 0.98
CA GLU A 80 29.94 -0.26 2.29
C GLU A 80 30.31 -1.73 2.59
N GLU A 81 29.51 -2.70 2.13
CA GLU A 81 29.84 -4.12 2.22
C GLU A 81 31.03 -4.52 1.35
N ILE A 82 31.12 -3.97 0.13
CA ILE A 82 32.27 -4.17 -0.77
C ILE A 82 33.54 -3.56 -0.16
N GLU A 83 33.46 -2.32 0.36
CA GLU A 83 34.60 -1.68 1.02
C GLU A 83 35.02 -2.40 2.31
N ARG A 84 34.08 -2.99 3.07
CA ARG A 84 34.44 -3.84 4.23
C ARG A 84 35.15 -5.11 3.80
N HIS A 85 34.74 -5.71 2.68
CA HIS A 85 35.42 -6.87 2.13
C HIS A 85 36.85 -6.55 1.70
N GLU A 86 37.06 -5.39 1.07
CA GLU A 86 38.42 -4.92 0.69
C GLU A 86 39.29 -4.59 1.92
N ARG A 87 38.73 -3.98 2.98
CA ARG A 87 39.48 -3.66 4.20
C ARG A 87 39.87 -4.88 5.04
N LEU A 88 39.23 -6.03 4.83
CA LEU A 88 39.55 -7.28 5.52
C LEU A 88 40.53 -8.18 4.73
N GLY A 89 40.92 -7.77 3.51
CA GLY A 89 42.00 -8.36 2.72
C GLY A 89 43.38 -7.93 3.23
N THR A 90 43.93 -8.72 4.14
CA THR A 90 45.36 -8.93 4.46
C THR A 90 46.40 -7.83 4.13
N SER A 91 46.93 -7.20 5.19
CA SER A 91 48.27 -6.61 5.22
C SER A 91 49.13 -7.36 6.26
N THR A 92 49.97 -8.27 5.77
CA THR A 92 50.98 -9.02 6.50
C THR A 92 52.27 -8.20 6.64
N THR A 93 52.61 -7.70 7.83
CA THR A 93 54.00 -7.35 8.17
C THR A 93 54.30 -7.43 9.67
N ARG A 94 55.39 -8.14 10.03
CA ARG A 94 56.22 -8.04 11.26
C ARG A 94 55.58 -8.50 12.59
N LYS A 95 56.29 -9.01 13.61
CA LYS A 95 57.72 -9.05 13.98
C LYS A 95 57.89 -10.14 15.08
N GLU A 96 58.99 -10.88 15.05
CA GLU A 96 59.39 -11.87 16.07
C GLU A 96 59.61 -11.27 17.49
N PRO A 97 59.47 -12.11 18.54
CA PRO A 97 60.46 -12.13 19.62
C PRO A 97 61.00 -13.55 19.91
N LYS A 98 62.34 -13.57 19.99
CA LYS A 98 63.29 -14.62 20.32
C LYS A 98 63.13 -15.15 21.76
N LEU A 99 63.12 -16.47 21.97
CA LEU A 99 63.39 -17.07 23.28
C LEU A 99 64.05 -18.47 23.14
N GLU A 100 64.92 -18.75 24.10
CA GLU A 100 66.03 -19.71 24.09
C GLU A 100 65.74 -21.05 24.83
N VAL A 101 66.37 -22.15 24.37
CA VAL A 101 66.92 -23.32 25.14
C VAL A 101 65.91 -24.40 25.65
N PRO A 102 66.26 -25.70 25.93
CA PRO A 102 67.47 -26.52 25.70
C PRO A 102 67.29 -27.88 24.96
N THR A 103 68.41 -28.29 24.39
CA THR A 103 68.90 -29.58 23.85
C THR A 103 68.63 -30.84 24.68
N SER A 104 68.27 -31.97 24.03
CA SER A 104 68.77 -33.31 24.44
C SER A 104 68.78 -34.34 23.28
N THR A 105 69.98 -34.82 22.96
CA THR A 105 70.34 -35.94 22.06
C THR A 105 70.08 -37.32 22.72
N PRO A 106 69.86 -38.40 21.94
CA PRO A 106 70.90 -39.45 21.83
C PRO A 106 70.97 -40.12 20.43
N ARG A 107 72.15 -40.21 19.81
CA ARG A 107 73.21 -41.24 19.95
C ARG A 107 73.04 -42.40 18.96
N ALA A 108 73.80 -42.32 17.87
CA ALA A 108 73.94 -43.34 16.84
C ALA A 108 74.77 -44.54 17.34
N ALA A 109 74.34 -45.76 16.98
CA ALA A 109 75.13 -46.97 17.09
C ALA A 109 75.60 -47.42 15.69
N SER A 110 76.87 -47.82 15.62
CA SER A 110 77.56 -48.34 14.44
C SER A 110 77.82 -49.86 14.60
N PRO A 111 78.15 -50.57 13.51
CA PRO A 111 77.99 -52.02 13.36
C PRO A 111 79.27 -52.80 13.70
N VAL A 112 79.14 -54.05 14.16
CA VAL A 112 80.28 -54.98 14.30
C VAL A 112 79.92 -56.41 13.85
N SER A 113 80.76 -56.83 12.91
CA SER A 113 81.21 -58.13 12.38
C SER A 113 80.56 -59.51 12.72
N PRO A 114 80.67 -60.48 11.78
CA PRO A 114 80.14 -61.83 11.91
C PRO A 114 81.18 -62.80 12.47
N GLY A 115 80.80 -63.60 13.46
CA GLY A 115 81.59 -64.77 13.84
C GLY A 115 81.33 -65.27 15.26
N LYS A 116 80.57 -66.36 15.35
CA LYS A 116 80.39 -67.23 16.53
C LYS A 116 79.54 -66.66 17.66
N THR A 117 78.21 -66.84 17.59
CA THR A 117 77.34 -67.18 18.74
C THR A 117 75.87 -67.23 18.30
N ALA A 118 75.38 -68.40 17.91
CA ALA A 118 73.96 -68.60 17.58
C ALA A 118 73.03 -68.18 18.75
N VAL A 119 73.48 -68.38 19.99
CA VAL A 119 72.73 -67.99 21.21
C VAL A 119 72.64 -66.45 21.39
N LEU A 120 73.69 -65.69 21.06
CA LEU A 120 73.63 -64.21 21.12
C LEU A 120 72.78 -63.64 19.98
N ALA A 121 72.81 -64.27 18.79
CA ALA A 121 71.95 -63.88 17.68
C ALA A 121 70.47 -64.15 18.01
N GLU A 122 70.14 -65.25 18.68
CA GLU A 122 68.78 -65.53 19.15
C GLU A 122 68.34 -64.58 20.27
N MET A 123 69.23 -64.21 21.19
CA MET A 123 68.92 -63.21 22.23
C MET A 123 68.70 -61.81 21.61
N GLN A 124 69.53 -61.41 20.65
CA GLN A 124 69.33 -60.16 19.90
C GLN A 124 68.06 -60.18 19.05
N LEU A 125 67.70 -61.34 18.48
CA LEU A 125 66.43 -61.52 17.79
C LEU A 125 65.26 -61.41 18.77
N SER A 126 65.35 -62.02 19.95
CA SER A 126 64.36 -61.89 21.02
C SER A 126 64.19 -60.44 21.47
N ASP A 127 65.28 -59.69 21.66
CA ASP A 127 65.23 -58.27 22.01
C ASP A 127 64.64 -57.42 20.87
N SER A 128 64.98 -57.73 19.61
CA SER A 128 64.39 -57.07 18.44
C SER A 128 62.89 -57.37 18.34
N LEU A 129 62.47 -58.61 18.57
CA LEU A 129 61.07 -59.01 18.55
C LEU A 129 60.29 -58.39 19.71
N LEU A 130 60.88 -58.27 20.90
CA LEU A 130 60.27 -57.57 22.04
C LEU A 130 60.14 -56.07 21.76
N SER A 131 61.15 -55.45 21.13
CA SER A 131 61.10 -54.05 20.71
C SER A 131 60.03 -53.83 19.63
N GLU A 132 59.96 -54.70 18.62
CA GLU A 132 58.92 -54.66 17.59
C GLU A 132 57.52 -54.88 18.17
N LEU A 133 57.38 -55.81 19.13
CA LEU A 133 56.14 -56.02 19.87
C LEU A 133 55.74 -54.76 20.66
N GLN A 134 56.70 -54.08 21.29
CA GLN A 134 56.46 -52.85 22.04
C GLN A 134 56.03 -51.71 21.12
N VAL A 135 56.71 -51.52 19.97
CA VAL A 135 56.31 -50.56 18.93
C VAL A 135 54.93 -50.89 18.39
N ALA A 136 54.61 -52.17 18.16
CA ALA A 136 53.29 -52.60 17.72
C ALA A 136 52.21 -52.31 18.78
N LYS A 137 52.51 -52.47 20.08
CA LYS A 137 51.61 -52.11 21.19
C LYS A 137 51.35 -50.61 21.25
N GLU A 138 52.40 -49.80 21.13
CA GLU A 138 52.29 -48.33 21.11
C GLU A 138 51.50 -47.86 19.88
N GLY A 139 51.77 -48.43 18.70
CA GLY A 139 51.00 -48.19 17.49
C GLY A 139 49.51 -48.55 17.65
N ASN A 140 49.22 -49.69 18.30
CA ASN A 140 47.85 -50.08 18.63
C ASN A 140 47.19 -49.09 19.60
N ALA A 141 47.92 -48.58 20.60
CA ALA A 141 47.42 -47.59 21.54
C ALA A 141 47.07 -46.27 20.83
N VAL A 142 47.93 -45.79 19.92
CA VAL A 142 47.67 -44.59 19.11
C VAL A 142 46.46 -44.80 18.19
N LEU A 143 46.33 -45.95 17.54
CA LEU A 143 45.17 -46.25 16.69
C LEU A 143 43.87 -46.29 17.50
N ARG A 144 43.89 -46.88 18.71
CA ARG A 144 42.73 -46.85 19.62
C ARG A 144 42.37 -45.43 20.04
N GLN A 145 43.36 -44.60 20.38
CA GLN A 145 43.12 -43.20 20.71
C GLN A 145 42.52 -42.42 19.52
N ARG A 146 43.06 -42.61 18.31
CA ARG A 146 42.52 -41.99 17.07
C ARG A 146 41.09 -42.45 16.80
N LEU A 147 40.80 -43.74 16.99
CA LEU A 147 39.45 -44.28 16.88
C LEU A 147 38.51 -43.59 17.87
N THR A 148 38.88 -43.50 19.15
CA THR A 148 38.07 -42.81 20.17
C THR A 148 37.84 -41.34 19.81
N VAL A 149 38.85 -40.61 19.35
CA VAL A 149 38.69 -39.21 18.90
C VAL A 149 37.73 -39.13 17.72
N SER A 150 37.85 -40.04 16.74
CA SER A 150 36.92 -40.07 15.59
C SER A 150 35.49 -40.40 16.00
N GLU A 151 35.29 -41.32 16.95
CA GLU A 151 33.97 -41.66 17.49
C GLU A 151 33.35 -40.49 18.23
N THR A 152 34.14 -39.73 19.02
CA THR A 152 33.66 -38.52 19.68
C THR A 152 33.29 -37.43 18.67
N ALA A 153 34.10 -37.23 17.63
CA ALA A 153 33.79 -36.26 16.58
C ALA A 153 32.52 -36.64 15.80
N CYS A 154 32.33 -37.93 15.50
CA CYS A 154 31.09 -38.42 14.89
C CYS A 154 29.87 -38.16 15.79
N LYS A 155 29.96 -38.43 17.10
CA LYS A 155 28.88 -38.13 18.06
C LYS A 155 28.53 -36.64 18.07
N GLU A 156 29.52 -35.76 18.12
CA GLU A 156 29.30 -34.30 18.07
C GLU A 156 28.62 -33.85 16.76
N LEU A 157 28.98 -34.48 15.63
CA LEU A 157 28.34 -34.18 14.34
C LEU A 157 26.89 -34.66 14.30
N TYR A 158 26.59 -35.83 14.88
CA TYR A 158 25.22 -36.32 15.02
C TYR A 158 24.37 -35.40 15.89
N GLU A 159 24.89 -34.95 17.05
CA GLU A 159 24.19 -33.99 17.92
C GLU A 159 23.93 -32.64 17.21
N LYS A 160 24.91 -32.14 16.45
CA LYS A 160 24.73 -30.92 15.63
C LYS A 160 23.69 -31.12 14.52
N LEU A 161 23.68 -32.28 13.89
CA LEU A 161 22.68 -32.62 12.87
C LEU A 161 21.27 -32.66 13.48
N GLU A 162 21.12 -33.28 14.65
CA GLU A 162 19.84 -33.34 15.37
C GLU A 162 19.36 -31.96 15.85
N ALA A 163 20.28 -31.11 16.33
CA ALA A 163 19.96 -29.74 16.67
C ALA A 163 19.52 -28.93 15.44
N ALA A 164 20.18 -29.11 14.29
CA ALA A 164 19.83 -28.45 13.04
C ALA A 164 18.48 -28.93 12.49
N THR A 165 18.18 -30.23 12.55
CA THR A 165 16.88 -30.77 12.12
C THR A 165 15.75 -30.30 13.03
N SER A 166 15.97 -30.22 14.34
CA SER A 166 15.02 -29.65 15.30
C SER A 166 14.77 -28.15 15.03
N SER A 167 15.82 -27.37 14.78
CA SER A 167 15.69 -25.96 14.40
C SER A 167 14.92 -25.77 13.10
N LEU A 168 15.18 -26.62 12.10
CA LEU A 168 14.49 -26.59 10.82
C LEU A 168 13.01 -26.95 10.96
N ALA A 169 12.67 -27.90 11.84
CA ALA A 169 11.28 -28.22 12.16
C ALA A 169 10.56 -27.03 12.82
N LYS A 170 11.20 -26.32 13.76
CA LYS A 170 10.63 -25.11 14.39
C LYS A 170 10.38 -24.00 13.35
N LEU A 171 11.36 -23.72 12.49
CA LEU A 171 11.22 -22.71 11.43
C LEU A 171 10.10 -23.07 10.43
N LYS A 172 9.88 -24.35 10.13
CA LYS A 172 8.75 -24.78 9.30
C LYS A 172 7.40 -24.47 9.95
N VAL A 173 7.27 -24.69 11.26
CA VAL A 173 6.03 -24.36 11.99
C VAL A 173 5.79 -22.85 12.02
N GLU A 174 6.83 -22.06 12.29
CA GLU A 174 6.74 -20.59 12.26
C GLU A 174 6.37 -20.06 10.86
N LEU A 175 6.91 -20.66 9.80
CA LEU A 175 6.55 -20.33 8.43
C LEU A 175 5.07 -20.63 8.13
N GLU A 176 4.54 -21.76 8.58
CA GLU A 176 3.11 -22.06 8.38
C GLU A 176 2.19 -21.15 9.21
N GLN A 177 2.59 -20.80 10.44
CA GLN A 177 1.86 -19.82 11.25
C GLN A 177 1.83 -18.43 10.60
N THR A 178 2.95 -17.99 10.02
CA THR A 178 3.02 -16.70 9.32
C THR A 178 2.18 -16.70 8.04
N LYS A 179 2.16 -17.79 7.26
CA LYS A 179 1.26 -17.95 6.12
C LYS A 179 -0.22 -17.90 6.52
N GLN A 180 -0.59 -18.54 7.63
CA GLN A 180 -1.97 -18.49 8.14
C GLN A 180 -2.34 -17.05 8.55
N LYS A 181 -1.47 -16.34 9.27
CA LYS A 181 -1.68 -14.93 9.61
C LYS A 181 -1.84 -14.05 8.35
N GLU A 182 -0.98 -14.23 7.35
CA GLU A 182 -1.09 -13.52 6.08
C GLU A 182 -2.43 -13.81 5.37
N SER A 183 -2.87 -15.07 5.34
CA SER A 183 -4.15 -15.45 4.73
C SER A 183 -5.34 -14.78 5.43
N PHE A 184 -5.30 -14.68 6.76
CA PHE A 184 -6.33 -13.99 7.55
C PHE A 184 -6.32 -12.48 7.28
N SER A 185 -5.13 -11.85 7.25
CA SER A 185 -5.00 -10.44 6.90
C SER A 185 -5.51 -10.15 5.48
N ARG A 186 -5.22 -11.03 4.50
CA ARG A 186 -5.74 -10.89 3.12
C ARG A 186 -7.28 -10.96 3.10
N LEU A 187 -7.87 -11.90 3.82
CA LEU A 187 -9.33 -12.01 3.92
C LEU A 187 -9.94 -10.75 4.54
N HIS A 188 -9.34 -10.23 5.61
CA HIS A 188 -9.78 -8.99 6.24
C HIS A 188 -9.69 -7.79 5.29
N ILE A 189 -8.59 -7.66 4.52
CA ILE A 189 -8.45 -6.62 3.50
C ILE A 189 -9.58 -6.73 2.47
N THR A 190 -9.86 -7.91 1.93
CA THR A 190 -10.94 -8.10 0.95
C THR A 190 -12.32 -7.75 1.52
N GLN A 191 -12.57 -8.04 2.80
CA GLN A 191 -13.82 -7.65 3.47
C GLN A 191 -13.92 -6.12 3.58
N THR A 192 -12.85 -5.45 4.04
CA THR A 192 -12.84 -3.99 4.14
C THR A 192 -12.98 -3.28 2.79
N GLU A 193 -12.43 -3.87 1.72
CA GLU A 193 -12.60 -3.36 0.36
C GLU A 193 -14.06 -3.48 -0.12
N SER A 194 -14.72 -4.61 0.18
CA SER A 194 -16.15 -4.81 -0.07
C SER A 194 -17.02 -3.79 0.69
N ASP A 195 -16.74 -3.57 1.97
CA ASP A 195 -17.47 -2.59 2.79
C ASP A 195 -17.25 -1.17 2.26
N CYS A 196 -16.03 -0.82 1.88
CA CYS A 196 -15.71 0.46 1.23
C CYS A 196 -16.39 0.64 -0.13
N ALA A 197 -16.59 -0.43 -0.89
CA ALA A 197 -17.35 -0.39 -2.15
C ALA A 197 -18.85 -0.15 -1.89
N SER A 198 -19.43 -0.83 -0.90
CA SER A 198 -20.82 -0.64 -0.47
C SER A 198 -21.09 0.80 -0.01
N LEU A 199 -20.21 1.37 0.83
CA LEU A 199 -20.32 2.75 1.29
C LEU A 199 -20.20 3.77 0.15
N ARG A 200 -19.28 3.53 -0.81
CA ARG A 200 -19.18 4.39 -2.01
C ARG A 200 -20.46 4.35 -2.85
N TRP A 201 -21.06 3.19 -3.00
CA TRP A 201 -22.33 3.06 -3.70
C TRP A 201 -23.47 3.80 -2.97
N GLN A 202 -23.55 3.67 -1.64
CA GLN A 202 -24.54 4.42 -0.84
C GLN A 202 -24.36 5.94 -0.94
N LEU A 203 -23.12 6.44 -0.92
CA LEU A 203 -22.83 7.86 -1.13
C LEU A 203 -23.31 8.33 -2.50
N GLN A 204 -23.05 7.57 -3.56
CA GLN A 204 -23.51 7.89 -4.91
C GLN A 204 -25.05 7.97 -4.99
N GLN A 205 -25.77 7.07 -4.30
CA GLN A 205 -27.24 7.12 -4.22
C GLN A 205 -27.74 8.38 -3.49
N LEU A 206 -27.11 8.75 -2.38
CA LEU A 206 -27.46 9.96 -1.63
C LEU A 206 -27.17 11.24 -2.44
N GLU A 207 -26.05 11.29 -3.16
CA GLU A 207 -25.73 12.40 -4.05
C GLU A 207 -26.76 12.55 -5.17
N ALA A 208 -27.21 11.45 -5.77
CA ALA A 208 -28.28 11.46 -6.77
C ALA A 208 -29.60 11.99 -6.20
N LEU A 209 -29.98 11.56 -4.98
CA LEU A 209 -31.18 12.07 -4.29
C LEU A 209 -31.08 13.56 -3.96
N ILE A 210 -29.90 14.03 -3.52
CA ILE A 210 -29.66 15.46 -3.29
C ILE A 210 -29.82 16.24 -4.60
N GLY A 211 -29.30 15.73 -5.72
CA GLY A 211 -29.48 16.31 -7.05
C GLY A 211 -30.96 16.45 -7.42
N GLN A 212 -31.74 15.37 -7.26
CA GLN A 212 -33.20 15.40 -7.52
C GLN A 212 -33.92 16.43 -6.65
N HIS A 213 -33.62 16.51 -5.36
CA HIS A 213 -34.22 17.50 -4.49
C HIS A 213 -33.85 18.95 -4.86
N GLN A 214 -32.62 19.20 -5.32
CA GLN A 214 -32.21 20.51 -5.81
C GLN A 214 -32.96 20.92 -7.09
N GLU A 215 -33.19 19.97 -8.00
CA GLU A 215 -34.02 20.19 -9.19
C GLU A 215 -35.47 20.48 -8.82
N GLU A 216 -36.06 19.69 -7.91
CA GLU A 216 -37.42 19.93 -7.40
C GLU A 216 -37.55 21.29 -6.72
N GLN A 217 -36.57 21.67 -5.89
CA GLN A 217 -36.54 22.96 -5.22
C GLN A 217 -36.46 24.10 -6.25
N SER A 218 -35.67 23.94 -7.31
CA SER A 218 -35.57 24.92 -8.40
C SER A 218 -36.89 25.06 -9.16
N ARG A 219 -37.55 23.93 -9.46
CA ARG A 219 -38.88 23.90 -10.08
C ARG A 219 -39.94 24.58 -9.21
N LEU A 220 -40.00 24.24 -7.92
CA LEU A 220 -40.95 24.85 -6.99
C LEU A 220 -40.70 26.36 -6.84
N SER A 221 -39.44 26.77 -6.77
CA SER A 221 -39.05 28.19 -6.74
C SER A 221 -39.58 28.92 -7.98
N GLN A 222 -39.40 28.34 -9.17
CA GLN A 222 -39.94 28.88 -10.41
C GLN A 222 -41.47 28.99 -10.36
N THR A 223 -42.18 27.92 -9.98
CA THR A 223 -43.65 27.95 -9.84
C THR A 223 -44.12 29.03 -8.87
N VAL A 224 -43.42 29.24 -7.75
CA VAL A 224 -43.74 30.31 -6.79
C VAL A 224 -43.56 31.70 -7.44
N THR A 225 -42.52 31.91 -8.26
CA THR A 225 -42.35 33.18 -8.97
C THR A 225 -43.44 33.44 -10.01
N GLU A 226 -43.86 32.42 -10.75
CA GLU A 226 -44.97 32.50 -11.72
C GLU A 226 -46.30 32.79 -11.01
N LEU A 227 -46.57 32.13 -9.88
CA LEU A 227 -47.76 32.40 -9.06
C LEU A 227 -47.77 33.82 -8.47
N ARG A 228 -46.60 34.36 -8.09
CA ARG A 228 -46.51 35.76 -7.66
C ARG A 228 -46.85 36.73 -8.80
N GLN A 229 -46.32 36.50 -10.00
CA GLN A 229 -46.59 37.33 -11.17
C GLN A 229 -48.08 37.30 -11.56
N THR A 230 -48.71 36.12 -11.55
CA THR A 230 -50.14 35.99 -11.84
C THR A 230 -51.01 36.66 -10.78
N ASN A 231 -50.63 36.58 -9.50
CA ASN A 231 -51.33 37.28 -8.42
C ASN A 231 -51.21 38.82 -8.56
N GLU A 232 -50.02 39.34 -8.92
CA GLU A 232 -49.83 40.76 -9.21
C GLU A 232 -50.68 41.23 -10.40
N GLU A 233 -50.78 40.43 -11.46
CA GLU A 233 -51.65 40.71 -12.62
C GLU A 233 -53.13 40.71 -12.23
N LEU A 234 -53.59 39.71 -11.48
CA LEU A 234 -54.97 39.65 -10.98
C LEU A 234 -55.30 40.82 -10.04
N SER A 235 -54.36 41.21 -9.18
CA SER A 235 -54.50 42.38 -8.29
C SER A 235 -54.65 43.67 -9.10
N ARG A 236 -53.86 43.84 -10.17
CA ARG A 236 -54.00 44.96 -11.11
C ARG A 236 -55.37 44.95 -11.80
N LYS A 237 -55.81 43.80 -12.33
CA LYS A 237 -57.15 43.65 -12.94
C LYS A 237 -58.27 43.97 -11.95
N LEU A 238 -58.17 43.50 -10.71
CA LEU A 238 -59.18 43.75 -9.67
C LEU A 238 -59.27 45.24 -9.33
N THR A 239 -58.13 45.95 -9.29
CA THR A 239 -58.11 47.40 -9.07
C THR A 239 -58.79 48.13 -10.23
N VAL A 240 -58.51 47.74 -11.47
CA VAL A 240 -59.20 48.29 -12.65
C VAL A 240 -60.70 48.06 -12.58
N THR A 241 -61.15 46.82 -12.35
CA THR A 241 -62.57 46.49 -12.25
C THR A 241 -63.25 47.23 -11.11
N ARG A 242 -62.59 47.37 -9.94
CA ARG A 242 -63.11 48.14 -8.81
C ARG A 242 -63.30 49.61 -9.18
N ASN A 243 -62.32 50.22 -9.85
CA ASN A 243 -62.43 51.61 -10.30
C ASN A 243 -63.55 51.79 -11.33
N THR A 244 -63.69 50.86 -12.28
CA THR A 244 -64.79 50.85 -13.26
C THR A 244 -66.14 50.71 -12.57
N ALA A 245 -66.27 49.80 -11.59
CA ALA A 245 -67.49 49.62 -10.83
C ALA A 245 -67.85 50.86 -10.00
N SER A 246 -66.87 51.53 -9.37
CA SER A 246 -67.09 52.79 -8.66
C SER A 246 -67.58 53.90 -9.60
N LEU A 247 -67.05 53.97 -10.83
CA LEU A 247 -67.55 54.89 -11.86
C LEU A 247 -69.02 54.61 -12.23
N LEU A 248 -69.34 53.35 -12.52
CA LEU A 248 -70.71 52.93 -12.84
C LEU A 248 -71.68 53.16 -11.67
N GLN A 249 -71.23 52.95 -10.43
CA GLN A 249 -72.04 53.23 -9.25
C GLN A 249 -72.36 54.72 -9.14
N HIS A 250 -71.40 55.59 -9.43
CA HIS A 250 -71.63 57.03 -9.42
C HIS A 250 -72.58 57.47 -10.54
N GLU A 251 -72.45 56.88 -11.74
CA GLU A 251 -73.44 57.04 -12.82
C GLU A 251 -74.84 56.56 -12.37
N HIS A 252 -74.91 55.43 -11.69
CA HIS A 252 -76.16 54.87 -11.18
C HIS A 252 -76.75 55.70 -10.04
N GLU A 253 -75.96 56.28 -9.14
CA GLU A 253 -76.40 57.21 -8.09
C GLU A 253 -77.00 58.48 -8.71
N VAL A 254 -76.37 59.03 -9.76
CA VAL A 254 -76.93 60.13 -10.56
C VAL A 254 -78.24 59.73 -11.23
N LEU A 255 -78.37 58.49 -11.71
CA LEU A 255 -79.60 57.98 -12.34
C LEU A 255 -80.70 57.60 -11.31
N THR A 256 -80.33 57.19 -10.09
CA THR A 256 -81.27 56.75 -9.04
C THR A 256 -81.79 57.89 -8.18
N GLU A 257 -81.13 59.05 -8.13
CA GLU A 257 -81.76 60.30 -7.66
C GLU A 257 -83.05 60.65 -8.45
N GLN A 258 -83.31 60.00 -9.60
CA GLN A 258 -84.52 60.20 -10.41
C GLN A 258 -85.63 59.17 -10.22
N SER A 259 -85.44 58.05 -9.52
CA SER A 259 -86.54 57.11 -9.30
C SER A 259 -86.17 55.99 -8.33
N VAL A 260 -86.90 55.89 -7.20
CA VAL A 260 -86.91 54.65 -6.41
C VAL A 260 -88.34 54.10 -6.38
N SER A 261 -88.52 52.95 -7.03
CA SER A 261 -89.73 52.14 -6.98
C SER A 261 -89.43 50.78 -6.31
N LYS A 262 -90.50 50.12 -5.89
CA LYS A 262 -90.58 48.90 -5.05
C LYS A 262 -89.72 47.70 -5.52
N ALA A 263 -89.30 47.63 -6.78
CA ALA A 263 -88.44 46.55 -7.30
C ALA A 263 -87.02 46.54 -6.68
N HIS A 264 -86.51 47.70 -6.27
CA HIS A 264 -85.16 47.82 -5.71
C HIS A 264 -85.02 47.12 -4.34
N ILE A 265 -86.12 47.03 -3.58
CA ILE A 265 -86.14 46.38 -2.27
C ILE A 265 -86.01 44.86 -2.43
N ASP A 266 -86.64 44.27 -3.44
CA ASP A 266 -86.55 42.84 -3.72
C ASP A 266 -85.14 42.43 -4.19
N ASP A 267 -84.47 43.29 -4.95
CA ASP A 267 -83.07 43.06 -5.37
C ASP A 267 -82.09 43.18 -4.20
N ILE A 268 -82.31 44.12 -3.28
CA ILE A 268 -81.54 44.23 -2.03
C ILE A 268 -81.72 42.96 -1.17
N GLN A 269 -82.94 42.42 -1.09
CA GLN A 269 -83.20 41.19 -0.34
C GLN A 269 -82.50 39.99 -0.96
N LYS A 270 -82.52 39.83 -2.30
CA LYS A 270 -81.77 38.78 -2.99
C LYS A 270 -80.25 38.93 -2.79
N PHE A 271 -79.74 40.16 -2.85
CA PHE A 271 -78.33 40.43 -2.63
C PHE A 271 -77.89 40.08 -1.20
N SER A 272 -78.73 40.42 -0.21
CA SER A 272 -78.52 40.04 1.20
C SER A 272 -78.46 38.51 1.37
N ALA A 273 -79.39 37.77 0.77
CA ALA A 273 -79.38 36.31 0.80
C ALA A 273 -78.13 35.70 0.14
N ASN A 274 -77.68 36.26 -0.98
CA ASN A 274 -76.43 35.84 -1.63
C ASN A 274 -75.20 36.10 -0.75
N LEU A 275 -75.10 37.26 -0.12
CA LEU A 275 -74.02 37.57 0.82
C LEU A 275 -74.02 36.61 2.01
N GLN A 276 -75.20 36.25 2.52
CA GLN A 276 -75.31 35.31 3.64
C GLN A 276 -74.82 33.92 3.25
N ASN A 277 -75.13 33.46 2.04
CA ASN A 277 -74.61 32.20 1.49
C ASN A 277 -73.08 32.23 1.29
N GLU A 278 -72.53 33.33 0.77
CA GLU A 278 -71.07 33.48 0.63
C GLU A 278 -70.36 33.51 2.00
N CYS A 279 -70.92 34.20 2.99
CA CYS A 279 -70.42 34.16 4.36
C CYS A 279 -70.40 32.72 4.93
N ALA A 280 -71.43 31.91 4.66
CA ALA A 280 -71.48 30.52 5.08
C ALA A 280 -70.40 29.66 4.38
N LYS A 281 -70.20 29.85 3.07
CA LYS A 281 -69.11 29.17 2.32
C LYS A 281 -67.74 29.54 2.87
N LEU A 282 -67.49 30.82 3.14
CA LEU A 282 -66.23 31.30 3.71
C LEU A 282 -65.99 30.73 5.12
N ALA A 283 -67.04 30.58 5.94
CA ALA A 283 -66.94 29.95 7.26
C ALA A 283 -66.55 28.45 7.17
N ASN A 284 -67.13 27.72 6.21
CA ASN A 284 -66.77 26.33 5.96
C ASN A 284 -65.33 26.19 5.46
N GLU A 285 -64.92 27.04 4.52
CA GLU A 285 -63.55 27.04 3.98
C GLU A 285 -62.54 27.39 5.08
N ARG A 286 -62.84 28.37 5.94
CA ARG A 286 -62.03 28.68 7.12
C ARG A 286 -61.84 27.47 8.04
N THR A 287 -62.90 26.69 8.26
CA THR A 287 -62.84 25.49 9.11
C THR A 287 -61.95 24.43 8.47
N ARG A 288 -62.12 24.18 7.17
CA ARG A 288 -61.26 23.27 6.39
C ARG A 288 -59.78 23.67 6.45
N LEU A 289 -59.48 24.95 6.27
CA LEU A 289 -58.12 25.48 6.35
C LEU A 289 -57.52 25.34 7.76
N LEU A 290 -58.33 25.47 8.82
CA LEU A 290 -57.88 25.24 10.19
C LEU A 290 -57.52 23.78 10.43
N ASP A 291 -58.26 22.82 9.86
CA ASP A 291 -57.95 21.40 10.00
C ASP A 291 -56.70 21.02 9.20
N ILE A 292 -56.57 21.50 7.96
CA ILE A 292 -55.32 21.34 7.17
C ILE A 292 -54.12 21.91 7.94
N LYS A 293 -54.27 23.08 8.57
CA LYS A 293 -53.19 23.67 9.38
C LYS A 293 -52.81 22.78 10.57
N LYS A 294 -53.77 22.14 11.24
CA LYS A 294 -53.49 21.20 12.35
C LYS A 294 -52.70 19.99 11.83
N ASP A 295 -53.13 19.41 10.71
CA ASP A 295 -52.44 18.25 10.11
C ASP A 295 -51.01 18.58 9.70
N LEU A 296 -50.80 19.74 9.06
CA LEU A 296 -49.44 20.21 8.72
C LEU A 296 -48.58 20.46 9.96
N THR A 297 -49.17 20.93 11.06
CA THR A 297 -48.45 21.12 12.33
C THR A 297 -48.01 19.78 12.90
N LEU A 298 -48.89 18.77 12.89
CA LEU A 298 -48.56 17.40 13.31
C LEU A 298 -47.46 16.77 12.44
N GLN A 299 -47.53 16.96 11.12
CA GLN A 299 -46.48 16.49 10.20
C GLN A 299 -45.13 17.15 10.49
N ARG A 300 -45.11 18.48 10.67
CA ARG A 300 -43.91 19.22 11.07
C ARG A 300 -43.30 18.67 12.35
N ASP A 301 -44.12 18.40 13.37
CA ASP A 301 -43.65 17.92 14.66
C ASP A 301 -43.09 16.49 14.57
N ARG A 302 -43.68 15.63 13.73
CA ARG A 302 -43.14 14.28 13.42
C ARG A 302 -41.77 14.38 12.75
N LEU A 303 -41.63 15.21 11.71
CA LEU A 303 -40.36 15.41 11.01
C LEU A 303 -39.29 16.00 11.93
N ALA A 304 -39.67 16.91 12.84
CA ALA A 304 -38.76 17.46 13.84
C ALA A 304 -38.27 16.39 14.83
N ALA A 305 -39.15 15.48 15.27
CA ALA A 305 -38.79 14.37 16.13
C ALA A 305 -37.84 13.38 15.42
N GLU A 306 -38.12 13.04 14.16
CA GLU A 306 -37.27 12.17 13.34
C GLU A 306 -35.89 12.78 13.08
N THR A 307 -35.83 14.07 12.74
CA THR A 307 -34.57 14.80 12.57
C THR A 307 -33.73 14.77 13.85
N ASN A 308 -34.36 14.92 15.02
CA ASN A 308 -33.66 14.84 16.32
C ASN A 308 -33.23 13.41 16.67
N ARG A 309 -33.95 12.38 16.20
CA ARG A 309 -33.54 10.97 16.36
C ARG A 309 -32.29 10.69 15.53
N LEU A 310 -32.32 11.00 14.24
CA LEU A 310 -31.18 10.81 13.33
C LEU A 310 -29.95 11.59 13.77
N ARG A 311 -30.12 12.82 14.29
CA ARG A 311 -29.01 13.60 14.85
C ARG A 311 -28.35 12.92 16.04
N ARG A 312 -29.11 12.25 16.91
CA ARG A 312 -28.56 11.49 18.06
C ARG A 312 -27.82 10.25 17.59
N GLU A 313 -28.41 9.48 16.67
CA GLU A 313 -27.75 8.32 16.06
C GLU A 313 -26.42 8.70 15.37
N LEU A 314 -26.39 9.85 14.68
CA LEU A 314 -25.16 10.36 14.06
C LEU A 314 -24.10 10.79 15.09
N GLU A 315 -24.50 11.32 16.24
CA GLU A 315 -23.57 11.68 17.31
C GLU A 315 -23.04 10.42 18.03
N GLU A 316 -23.88 9.42 18.25
CA GLU A 316 -23.49 8.13 18.82
C GLU A 316 -22.49 7.40 17.92
N THR A 317 -22.73 7.37 16.61
CA THR A 317 -21.79 6.78 15.64
C THR A 317 -20.47 7.56 15.58
N ARG A 318 -20.50 8.90 15.65
CA ARG A 318 -19.27 9.72 15.75
C ARG A 318 -18.47 9.41 17.02
N LEU A 319 -19.13 9.30 18.16
CA LEU A 319 -18.48 8.94 19.43
C LEU A 319 -17.89 7.53 19.38
N GLN A 320 -18.58 6.59 18.74
CA GLN A 320 -18.11 5.22 18.56
C GLN A 320 -16.85 5.18 17.69
N VAL A 321 -16.86 5.83 16.52
CA VAL A 321 -15.68 5.95 15.63
C VAL A 321 -14.51 6.62 16.34
N SER A 322 -14.76 7.65 17.15
CA SER A 322 -13.73 8.32 17.95
C SER A 322 -13.07 7.37 18.97
N LYS A 323 -13.87 6.52 19.65
CA LYS A 323 -13.35 5.51 20.58
C LYS A 323 -12.52 4.43 19.87
N GLU A 324 -13.01 3.93 18.74
CA GLU A 324 -12.29 2.93 17.93
C GLU A 324 -10.97 3.49 17.40
N SER A 325 -10.97 4.75 16.95
CA SER A 325 -9.74 5.43 16.53
C SER A 325 -8.73 5.58 17.67
N ALA A 326 -9.19 5.91 18.88
CA ALA A 326 -8.32 5.97 20.06
C ALA A 326 -7.73 4.61 20.43
N GLN A 327 -8.55 3.54 20.39
CA GLN A 327 -8.10 2.17 20.64
C GLN A 327 -7.07 1.70 19.62
N GLN A 328 -7.30 1.97 18.33
CA GLN A 328 -6.35 1.66 17.26
C GLN A 328 -5.02 2.40 17.45
N SER A 329 -5.06 3.66 17.90
CA SER A 329 -3.85 4.42 18.20
C SER A 329 -3.03 3.80 19.33
N GLU A 330 -3.69 3.29 20.38
CA GLU A 330 -3.04 2.61 21.50
C GLU A 330 -2.42 1.26 21.06
N GLU A 331 -3.13 0.49 20.23
CA GLU A 331 -2.62 -0.76 19.66
C GLU A 331 -1.37 -0.53 18.79
N ILE A 332 -1.38 0.51 17.94
CA ILE A 332 -0.21 0.91 17.15
C ILE A 332 0.98 1.27 18.04
N GLU A 333 0.75 1.97 19.17
CA GLU A 333 1.82 2.31 20.11
C GLU A 333 2.40 1.05 20.78
N ASN A 334 1.56 0.10 21.16
CA ASN A 334 2.00 -1.17 21.74
C ASN A 334 2.81 -2.01 20.74
N LEU A 335 2.35 -2.14 19.49
CA LEU A 335 3.08 -2.83 18.43
C LEU A 335 4.44 -2.16 18.11
N LYS A 336 4.53 -0.83 18.22
CA LYS A 336 5.82 -0.12 18.10
C LYS A 336 6.78 -0.50 19.22
N LYS A 337 6.31 -0.56 20.47
CA LYS A 337 7.13 -0.99 21.62
C LYS A 337 7.61 -2.43 21.48
N GLU A 338 6.73 -3.34 21.05
CA GLU A 338 7.10 -4.74 20.77
C GLU A 338 8.16 -4.85 19.65
N ARG A 339 8.00 -4.08 18.58
CA ARG A 339 8.98 -4.02 17.50
C ARG A 339 10.35 -3.53 18.01
N GLU A 340 10.38 -2.49 18.83
CA GLU A 340 11.62 -1.97 19.42
C GLU A 340 12.33 -3.00 20.30
N GLU A 341 11.57 -3.76 21.10
CA GLU A 341 12.12 -4.84 21.92
C GLU A 341 12.69 -5.98 21.06
N MET A 342 11.99 -6.39 20.01
CA MET A 342 12.50 -7.41 19.07
C MET A 342 13.74 -6.93 18.32
N ASP A 343 13.79 -5.67 17.90
CA ASP A 343 14.97 -5.08 17.25
C ASP A 343 16.19 -5.09 18.20
N LYS A 344 15.96 -4.82 19.50
CA LYS A 344 17.00 -4.92 20.54
C LYS A 344 17.49 -6.35 20.71
N GLN A 345 16.59 -7.33 20.82
CA GLN A 345 16.95 -8.76 20.89
C GLN A 345 17.75 -9.21 19.65
N MET A 346 17.34 -8.77 18.46
CA MET A 346 18.05 -9.07 17.21
C MET A 346 19.43 -8.43 17.14
N LYS A 347 19.65 -7.29 17.82
CA LYS A 347 20.97 -6.68 17.95
C LYS A 347 21.86 -7.48 18.89
N GLU A 348 21.35 -7.89 20.05
CA GLU A 348 22.07 -8.71 21.02
C GLU A 348 22.50 -10.06 20.42
N LEU A 349 21.60 -10.75 19.70
CA LEU A 349 21.93 -12.00 18.98
C LEU A 349 23.00 -11.80 17.90
N ARG A 350 23.01 -10.65 17.21
CA ARG A 350 24.05 -10.31 16.24
C ARG A 350 25.40 -10.12 16.90
N GLU A 351 25.46 -9.43 18.03
CA GLU A 351 26.67 -9.24 18.82
C GLU A 351 27.22 -10.58 19.33
N ASP A 352 26.35 -11.48 19.81
CA ASP A 352 26.76 -12.79 20.30
C ASP A 352 27.23 -13.73 19.18
N ARG A 353 26.58 -13.70 18.02
CA ARG A 353 27.07 -14.37 16.80
C ARG A 353 28.47 -13.89 16.44
N ASP A 354 28.71 -12.58 16.50
CA ASP A 354 30.02 -12.01 16.14
C ASP A 354 31.09 -12.37 17.18
N LYS A 355 30.77 -12.37 18.47
CA LYS A 355 31.64 -12.92 19.53
C LYS A 355 31.96 -14.40 19.30
N LEU A 356 30.98 -15.20 18.88
CA LEU A 356 31.19 -16.63 18.59
C LEU A 356 32.07 -16.82 17.35
N LYS A 357 31.84 -16.05 16.27
CA LYS A 357 32.70 -16.04 15.09
C LYS A 357 34.14 -15.68 15.45
N GLN A 358 34.35 -14.66 16.28
CA GLN A 358 35.68 -14.29 16.77
C GLN A 358 36.32 -15.44 17.58
N ARG A 359 35.58 -16.13 18.45
CA ARG A 359 36.07 -17.30 19.17
C ARG A 359 36.50 -18.42 18.22
N ILE A 360 35.65 -18.76 17.23
CA ILE A 360 35.97 -19.78 16.22
C ILE A 360 37.21 -19.38 15.40
N ALA A 361 37.31 -18.12 14.98
CA ALA A 361 38.48 -17.61 14.27
C ALA A 361 39.77 -17.74 15.11
N ARG A 362 39.71 -17.41 16.41
CA ARG A 362 40.86 -17.62 17.34
C ARG A 362 41.24 -19.10 17.45
N PHE A 363 40.27 -20.01 17.54
CA PHE A 363 40.55 -21.45 17.56
C PHE A 363 41.17 -21.94 16.24
N ARG A 364 40.65 -21.49 15.09
CA ARG A 364 41.22 -21.80 13.78
C ARG A 364 42.65 -21.25 13.64
N ALA A 365 42.90 -20.03 14.08
CA ALA A 365 44.24 -19.44 14.06
C ALA A 365 45.22 -20.22 14.94
N ARG A 366 44.80 -20.63 16.15
CA ARG A 366 45.62 -21.50 17.03
C ARG A 366 45.90 -22.86 16.39
N ARG A 367 44.90 -23.47 15.74
CA ARG A 367 45.06 -24.73 15.02
C ARG A 367 46.05 -24.59 13.86
N LYS A 368 45.91 -23.56 13.04
CA LYS A 368 46.85 -23.28 11.93
C LYS A 368 48.29 -23.08 12.42
N MET A 369 48.49 -22.42 13.55
CA MET A 369 49.83 -22.28 14.15
C MET A 369 50.45 -23.63 14.55
N PHE A 370 49.63 -24.57 15.01
CA PHE A 370 50.09 -25.91 15.37
C PHE A 370 50.36 -26.78 14.12
N GLU A 371 49.51 -26.69 13.12
CA GLU A 371 49.60 -27.44 11.85
C GLU A 371 50.76 -26.94 10.98
N ALA A 372 51.04 -25.63 10.97
CA ALA A 372 52.17 -25.05 10.22
C ALA A 372 53.55 -25.49 10.75
N GLN A 373 53.66 -25.91 12.02
CA GLN A 373 54.91 -26.40 12.59
C GLN A 373 55.17 -27.87 12.25
N GLN A 374 54.14 -28.62 11.85
CA GLN A 374 54.20 -30.06 11.67
C GLN A 374 53.91 -30.38 10.20
N ARG A 375 54.96 -30.42 9.37
CA ARG A 375 54.84 -30.68 7.94
C ARG A 375 55.03 -32.17 7.66
N THR A 376 54.24 -32.75 6.77
CA THR A 376 54.43 -34.14 6.35
C THR A 376 55.31 -34.18 5.09
N CYS A 377 56.39 -34.95 5.11
CA CYS A 377 57.29 -35.03 3.95
C CYS A 377 56.65 -35.77 2.78
N LYS A 378 56.68 -35.19 1.57
CA LYS A 378 56.12 -35.83 0.36
C LYS A 378 56.85 -37.12 -0.04
N ASN A 379 58.16 -37.15 0.20
CA ASN A 379 59.02 -38.27 -0.21
C ASN A 379 58.99 -39.44 0.78
N CYS A 380 58.81 -39.16 2.07
CA CYS A 380 58.89 -40.19 3.11
C CYS A 380 57.79 -40.10 4.16
N GLY A 381 56.65 -39.45 3.89
CA GLY A 381 55.39 -39.47 4.66
C GLY A 381 55.46 -39.21 6.17
N LYS A 382 56.61 -38.83 6.70
CA LYS A 382 56.85 -38.58 8.12
C LYS A 382 56.62 -37.11 8.40
N ASP A 383 55.96 -36.86 9.51
CA ASP A 383 55.84 -35.53 10.07
C ASP A 383 57.21 -35.08 10.53
N TYR A 384 57.59 -33.89 10.12
CA TYR A 384 58.84 -33.25 10.46
C TYR A 384 58.56 -31.79 10.81
N GLU A 385 59.28 -31.28 11.80
CA GLU A 385 59.32 -29.85 12.05
C GLU A 385 60.34 -29.21 11.10
N GLU A 386 60.04 -28.04 10.54
CA GLU A 386 60.99 -27.33 9.67
C GLU A 386 62.32 -27.03 10.37
N THR A 387 62.29 -26.86 11.69
CA THR A 387 63.45 -26.72 12.59
C THR A 387 64.33 -27.96 12.63
N GLU A 388 63.78 -29.15 12.35
CA GLU A 388 64.48 -30.44 12.31
C GLU A 388 64.76 -30.94 10.88
N ASN A 389 64.46 -30.09 9.88
CA ASN A 389 64.55 -30.44 8.47
C ASN A 389 65.94 -30.18 7.88
N TYR A 390 66.88 -31.07 8.15
CA TYR A 390 68.25 -31.04 7.62
C TYR A 390 68.34 -31.74 6.26
N ASN A 391 69.39 -31.44 5.49
CA ASN A 391 69.66 -32.03 4.16
C ASN A 391 69.77 -33.56 4.13
N TRP A 392 69.72 -34.22 5.29
CA TRP A 392 69.83 -35.68 5.45
C TRP A 392 68.67 -36.30 6.24
N SER A 393 67.65 -35.50 6.58
CA SER A 393 66.50 -35.96 7.38
C SER A 393 65.56 -36.86 6.56
N CYS A 394 65.39 -36.60 5.26
CA CYS A 394 64.64 -37.47 4.36
C CYS A 394 65.55 -38.55 3.76
N ARG A 395 65.13 -39.82 3.89
CA ARG A 395 65.86 -40.98 3.37
C ARG A 395 64.99 -41.75 2.42
N THR A 396 65.33 -41.73 1.14
CA THR A 396 64.65 -42.49 0.09
C THR A 396 65.64 -43.43 -0.60
N HIS A 397 65.18 -44.59 -1.04
CA HIS A 397 65.94 -45.44 -1.95
C HIS A 397 65.30 -45.37 -3.34
N HIS A 398 66.11 -45.05 -4.33
CA HIS A 398 65.71 -45.19 -5.71
C HIS A 398 66.21 -46.55 -6.20
N SER A 399 65.31 -47.51 -6.36
CA SER A 399 65.64 -48.79 -7.01
C SER A 399 65.91 -48.53 -8.49
N GLU A 400 67.06 -48.96 -9.01
CA GLU A 400 67.39 -48.84 -10.43
C GLU A 400 66.57 -49.79 -11.33
N TYR A 401 65.81 -50.73 -10.74
CA TYR A 401 65.18 -51.83 -11.49
C TYR A 401 63.65 -51.80 -11.58
N GLY A 402 62.97 -50.72 -11.17
CA GLY A 402 61.50 -50.72 -11.28
C GLY A 402 60.75 -49.39 -11.16
N GLY A 403 61.41 -48.24 -10.99
CA GLY A 403 60.71 -46.95 -10.83
C GLY A 403 59.88 -46.81 -9.54
N GLU A 404 59.66 -47.88 -8.80
CA GLU A 404 59.01 -47.87 -7.48
C GLU A 404 60.01 -47.45 -6.39
N MET A 405 59.65 -46.41 -5.64
CA MET A 405 60.43 -45.87 -4.54
C MET A 405 60.20 -46.72 -3.28
N TRP A 406 61.19 -47.53 -2.88
CA TRP A 406 61.09 -48.35 -1.68
C TRP A 406 61.65 -47.59 -0.47
N TRP A 407 60.95 -47.67 0.66
CA TRP A 407 61.34 -46.99 1.89
C TRP A 407 62.59 -47.64 2.47
N CYS A 408 63.59 -46.82 2.82
CA CYS A 408 64.86 -47.23 3.38
C CYS A 408 64.69 -48.27 4.51
N CYS A 409 65.25 -49.47 4.31
CA CYS A 409 65.12 -50.64 5.20
C CYS A 409 65.75 -50.50 6.60
N GLY A 410 66.17 -49.31 7.02
CA GLY A 410 66.62 -48.97 8.38
C GLY A 410 67.86 -49.71 8.92
N LYS A 411 68.40 -50.73 8.24
CA LYS A 411 69.35 -51.70 8.85
C LYS A 411 70.71 -51.89 8.16
N LEU A 412 71.11 -51.08 7.19
CA LEU A 412 72.49 -51.08 6.68
C LEU A 412 73.00 -49.64 6.67
N GLY A 413 74.24 -49.41 7.14
CA GLY A 413 74.75 -48.11 7.58
C GLY A 413 74.59 -46.95 6.59
N LYS A 414 74.89 -45.72 7.08
CA LYS A 414 74.68 -44.42 6.41
C LYS A 414 75.17 -44.30 4.95
N ASN A 415 75.96 -45.26 4.47
CA ASN A 415 76.58 -45.29 3.15
C ASN A 415 76.13 -46.49 2.30
N ALA A 416 74.95 -47.08 2.57
CA ALA A 416 74.44 -48.17 1.75
C ALA A 416 74.27 -47.69 0.28
N PRO A 417 74.80 -48.43 -0.71
CA PRO A 417 74.67 -48.07 -2.12
C PRO A 417 73.18 -47.91 -2.48
N GLY A 418 72.80 -46.72 -2.97
CA GLY A 418 71.42 -46.42 -3.38
C GLY A 418 70.57 -45.62 -2.38
N CYS A 419 71.06 -45.31 -1.18
CA CYS A 419 70.41 -44.31 -0.30
C CYS A 419 70.58 -42.90 -0.87
N ARG A 420 69.48 -42.18 -1.09
CA ARG A 420 69.51 -40.73 -1.32
C ARG A 420 69.08 -40.02 -0.04
N PHE A 421 69.94 -39.12 0.41
CA PHE A 421 69.66 -38.23 1.54
C PHE A 421 69.27 -36.88 0.97
N SER A 422 68.10 -36.39 1.37
CA SER A 422 67.64 -35.05 1.01
C SER A 422 67.02 -34.37 2.22
N LYS A 423 66.81 -33.05 2.09
CA LYS A 423 65.89 -32.33 2.96
C LYS A 423 64.48 -32.92 2.76
N HIS A 424 63.67 -32.95 3.82
CA HIS A 424 62.25 -33.22 3.66
C HIS A 424 61.65 -32.09 2.81
N GLU A 425 61.02 -32.47 1.71
CA GLU A 425 60.21 -31.56 0.91
C GLU A 425 58.78 -31.66 1.42
N SER A 426 58.16 -30.51 1.73
CA SER A 426 56.81 -30.51 2.24
C SER A 426 55.86 -30.90 1.12
N LYS A 427 54.83 -31.67 1.47
CA LYS A 427 53.78 -32.02 0.51
C LYS A 427 52.94 -30.80 0.12
N ASP A 428 52.86 -29.80 0.98
CA ASP A 428 52.00 -28.64 0.81
C ASP A 428 52.64 -27.49 0.00
N ASP A 429 53.97 -27.43 -0.15
CA ASP A 429 54.64 -26.34 -0.91
C ASP A 429 54.37 -26.40 -2.44
N ASP A 430 53.96 -27.56 -2.99
CA ASP A 430 53.56 -27.69 -4.40
C ASP A 430 52.04 -27.46 -4.60
N ASP A 431 51.21 -27.59 -3.56
CA ASP A 431 49.74 -27.52 -3.66
C ASP A 431 49.16 -26.15 -3.23
N GLU A 432 49.88 -25.33 -2.46
CA GLU A 432 49.34 -24.09 -1.88
C GLU A 432 49.27 -22.92 -2.89
N LEU A 433 50.03 -22.96 -3.99
CA LEU A 433 49.89 -22.00 -5.09
C LEU A 433 48.71 -22.32 -6.02
N ASP A 434 48.25 -23.58 -6.06
CA ASP A 434 47.19 -24.05 -6.96
C ASP A 434 45.82 -24.13 -6.28
N ALA A 435 45.74 -24.17 -4.95
CA ALA A 435 44.48 -24.37 -4.24
C ALA A 435 43.53 -23.15 -4.31
N GLU A 436 44.04 -21.92 -4.31
CA GLU A 436 43.22 -20.70 -4.45
C GLU A 436 42.66 -20.59 -5.88
N GLU A 437 43.49 -20.85 -6.90
CA GLU A 437 43.08 -20.84 -8.32
C GLU A 437 42.15 -22.03 -8.65
N LYS A 438 42.38 -23.20 -8.03
CA LYS A 438 41.52 -24.38 -8.17
C LYS A 438 40.18 -24.21 -7.47
N MET A 439 40.13 -23.55 -6.30
CA MET A 439 38.86 -23.28 -5.62
C MET A 439 38.03 -22.25 -6.39
N GLU A 440 38.67 -21.27 -7.05
CA GLU A 440 38.01 -20.34 -7.97
C GLU A 440 37.48 -21.05 -9.24
N ARG A 441 38.24 -22.01 -9.78
CA ARG A 441 37.85 -22.83 -10.94
C ARG A 441 36.75 -23.84 -10.61
N GLU A 442 36.77 -24.43 -9.41
CA GLU A 442 35.73 -25.36 -8.94
C GLU A 442 34.44 -24.60 -8.58
N ALA A 443 34.52 -23.41 -8.00
CA ALA A 443 33.37 -22.53 -7.79
C ALA A 443 32.72 -22.08 -9.11
N ALA A 444 33.51 -21.83 -10.16
CA ALA A 444 33.00 -21.59 -11.50
C ALA A 444 32.37 -22.85 -12.15
N SER A 445 32.85 -24.05 -11.79
CA SER A 445 32.35 -25.33 -12.32
C SER A 445 31.09 -25.88 -11.64
N HIS A 446 30.84 -25.48 -10.38
CA HIS A 446 29.72 -25.96 -9.55
C HIS A 446 28.58 -24.94 -9.41
N CYS A 447 28.64 -23.82 -10.14
CA CYS A 447 27.44 -23.05 -10.40
C CYS A 447 26.45 -24.00 -11.11
N PRO A 448 25.24 -24.26 -10.56
CA PRO A 448 24.26 -25.13 -11.18
C PRO A 448 24.08 -24.66 -12.61
N LYS A 449 24.42 -25.51 -13.59
CA LYS A 449 24.22 -25.21 -15.01
C LYS A 449 22.81 -24.68 -15.15
N ASP A 450 22.71 -23.39 -15.47
CA ASP A 450 21.45 -22.76 -15.82
C ASP A 450 20.77 -23.70 -16.82
N PRO A 451 19.55 -24.20 -16.52
CA PRO A 451 18.86 -25.15 -17.37
C PRO A 451 18.48 -24.57 -18.73
N ASN A 452 18.86 -23.33 -19.03
CA ASN A 452 18.77 -22.75 -20.36
C ASN A 452 19.91 -23.26 -21.29
N PRO A 453 19.63 -24.16 -22.25
CA PRO A 453 20.65 -24.89 -23.02
C PRO A 453 21.32 -24.07 -24.14
N ARG A 454 21.32 -22.73 -24.08
CA ARG A 454 21.80 -21.86 -25.17
C ARG A 454 23.12 -21.14 -24.91
N ALA A 455 23.71 -21.26 -23.73
CA ALA A 455 24.99 -20.60 -23.41
C ALA A 455 26.22 -21.52 -23.54
N GLY A 456 26.13 -22.57 -24.37
CA GLY A 456 27.21 -23.53 -24.57
C GLY A 456 27.70 -23.57 -26.02
N GLY A 457 28.65 -22.69 -26.34
CA GLY A 457 29.70 -22.91 -27.35
C GLY A 457 29.29 -23.26 -28.78
N ALA A 458 29.03 -22.24 -29.59
CA ALA A 458 29.46 -22.10 -30.99
C ALA A 458 28.92 -20.77 -31.53
N ASP A 459 29.81 -19.83 -31.85
CA ASP A 459 29.58 -18.66 -32.72
C ASP A 459 28.15 -18.08 -32.74
N VAL A 460 27.62 -17.67 -31.58
CA VAL A 460 26.38 -16.89 -31.57
C VAL A 460 26.74 -15.49 -32.02
N ASN A 461 26.62 -15.28 -33.33
CA ASN A 461 26.70 -14.01 -34.02
C ASN A 461 26.00 -12.93 -33.18
N GLY A 462 26.77 -12.01 -32.58
CA GLY A 462 26.23 -11.02 -31.63
C GLY A 462 25.08 -10.18 -32.20
N LYS A 463 24.95 -10.09 -33.53
CA LYS A 463 23.80 -9.47 -34.21
C LYS A 463 22.50 -10.26 -34.07
N GLU A 464 22.56 -11.59 -33.99
CA GLU A 464 21.40 -12.46 -33.79
C GLU A 464 20.89 -12.33 -32.35
N GLU A 465 21.81 -12.28 -31.37
CA GLU A 465 21.43 -12.14 -29.96
C GLU A 465 20.93 -10.73 -29.63
N LEU A 466 21.49 -9.69 -30.25
CA LEU A 466 20.92 -8.34 -30.20
C LEU A 466 19.51 -8.28 -30.78
N ARG A 467 19.25 -8.97 -31.91
CA ARG A 467 17.89 -9.09 -32.45
C ARG A 467 16.96 -9.87 -31.54
N ARG A 468 17.45 -10.92 -30.87
CA ARG A 468 16.66 -11.68 -29.90
C ARG A 468 16.28 -10.83 -28.68
N LEU A 469 17.22 -10.04 -28.16
CA LEU A 469 16.97 -9.11 -27.05
C LEU A 469 16.03 -7.98 -27.46
N GLU A 470 16.12 -7.49 -28.70
CA GLU A 470 15.19 -6.49 -29.23
C GLU A 470 13.76 -7.06 -29.39
N ILE A 471 13.63 -8.31 -29.85
CA ILE A 471 12.35 -9.02 -29.92
C ILE A 471 11.77 -9.25 -28.52
N LEU A 472 12.58 -9.72 -27.56
CA LEU A 472 12.15 -9.93 -26.17
C LEU A 472 11.75 -8.62 -25.49
N GLY A 473 12.53 -7.55 -25.66
CA GLY A 473 12.20 -6.23 -25.12
C GLY A 473 10.96 -5.62 -25.78
N ASN A 474 10.68 -5.94 -27.04
CA ASN A 474 9.44 -5.54 -27.70
C ASN A 474 8.25 -6.41 -27.26
N GLN A 475 8.47 -7.68 -26.93
CA GLN A 475 7.44 -8.57 -26.40
C GLN A 475 7.08 -8.20 -24.95
N GLU A 476 8.06 -7.82 -24.14
CA GLU A 476 7.88 -7.33 -22.78
C GLU A 476 7.20 -5.96 -22.77
N ARG A 477 7.59 -5.03 -23.66
CA ARG A 477 6.84 -3.78 -23.89
C ARG A 477 5.43 -4.04 -24.40
N SER A 478 5.21 -5.08 -25.21
CA SER A 478 3.88 -5.46 -25.67
C SER A 478 3.03 -6.10 -24.56
N GLN A 479 3.62 -6.87 -23.64
CA GLN A 479 2.94 -7.41 -22.46
C GLN A 479 2.63 -6.31 -21.44
N GLN A 480 3.53 -5.34 -21.29
CA GLN A 480 3.30 -4.16 -20.46
C GLN A 480 2.22 -3.24 -21.06
N ARG A 481 2.10 -3.20 -22.40
CA ARG A 481 0.96 -2.58 -23.11
C ARG A 481 -0.35 -3.32 -22.86
N ARG A 482 -0.35 -4.66 -22.86
CA ARG A 482 -1.54 -5.48 -22.51
C ARG A 482 -1.92 -5.37 -21.02
N GLN A 483 -0.99 -4.96 -20.16
CA GLN A 483 -1.28 -4.58 -18.77
C GLN A 483 -1.76 -3.13 -18.61
N SER A 484 -1.85 -2.34 -19.69
CA SER A 484 -2.62 -1.10 -19.63
C SER A 484 -4.09 -1.47 -19.43
N GLY A 485 -4.75 -0.84 -18.46
CA GLY A 485 -6.08 -1.25 -17.99
C GLY A 485 -7.20 -1.27 -19.04
N LEU A 486 -6.94 -0.76 -20.25
CA LEU A 486 -7.90 -0.72 -21.34
C LEU A 486 -8.11 -2.10 -22.00
N ASP A 487 -7.03 -2.84 -22.29
CA ASP A 487 -7.15 -4.19 -22.88
C ASP A 487 -7.75 -5.19 -21.89
N MET A 488 -7.44 -5.03 -20.60
CA MET A 488 -8.03 -5.83 -19.53
C MET A 488 -9.52 -5.53 -19.36
N ALA A 489 -9.94 -4.27 -19.53
CA ALA A 489 -11.35 -3.89 -19.50
C ALA A 489 -12.14 -4.48 -20.68
N VAL A 490 -11.54 -4.54 -21.87
CA VAL A 490 -12.14 -5.18 -23.06
C VAL A 490 -12.26 -6.70 -22.88
N GLU A 491 -11.22 -7.36 -22.34
CA GLU A 491 -11.26 -8.80 -22.07
C GLU A 491 -12.26 -9.17 -20.96
N LEU A 492 -12.42 -8.30 -19.95
CA LEU A 492 -13.46 -8.44 -18.92
C LEU A 492 -14.85 -8.20 -19.52
N ALA A 493 -15.03 -7.22 -20.40
CA ALA A 493 -16.30 -6.97 -21.07
C ALA A 493 -16.74 -8.19 -21.92
N ASP A 494 -15.81 -8.82 -22.65
CA ASP A 494 -16.08 -10.04 -23.43
C ASP A 494 -16.38 -11.25 -22.51
N LYS A 495 -15.72 -11.39 -21.36
CA LYS A 495 -15.97 -12.48 -20.39
C LYS A 495 -17.30 -12.33 -19.64
N PHE A 496 -17.75 -11.10 -19.40
CA PHE A 496 -18.98 -10.81 -18.64
C PHE A 496 -20.18 -10.45 -19.52
N GLY A 497 -20.05 -10.54 -20.85
CA GLY A 497 -21.16 -10.32 -21.78
C GLY A 497 -21.63 -8.87 -21.86
N TYR A 498 -20.75 -7.90 -21.57
CA TYR A 498 -21.05 -6.48 -21.71
C TYR A 498 -20.89 -6.06 -23.17
N GLU A 499 -21.93 -6.30 -23.99
CA GLU A 499 -21.96 -5.88 -25.40
C GLU A 499 -21.88 -4.35 -25.59
N GLY A 500 -22.15 -3.55 -24.55
CA GLY A 500 -22.14 -2.08 -24.60
C GLY A 500 -20.75 -1.41 -24.65
N LEU A 501 -19.66 -2.17 -24.60
CA LEU A 501 -18.28 -1.64 -24.68
C LEU A 501 -17.60 -1.90 -26.04
N ARG A 502 -18.34 -2.44 -27.03
CA ARG A 502 -17.82 -2.75 -28.37
C ARG A 502 -17.98 -1.64 -29.39
N GLU A 503 -18.78 -0.61 -29.12
CA GLU A 503 -18.82 0.54 -30.01
C GLU A 503 -17.48 1.29 -29.89
N PRO A 504 -16.76 1.51 -31.01
CA PRO A 504 -15.58 2.34 -31.00
C PRO A 504 -16.05 3.74 -30.59
N LEU A 505 -15.88 4.07 -29.32
CA LEU A 505 -16.07 5.43 -28.85
C LEU A 505 -15.00 6.26 -29.55
N ASP A 506 -15.43 7.12 -30.46
CA ASP A 506 -14.56 8.08 -31.12
C ASP A 506 -13.91 8.92 -30.01
N ASP A 507 -12.58 8.90 -29.91
CA ASP A 507 -11.84 9.60 -28.86
C ASP A 507 -12.15 11.12 -28.84
N GLU A 508 -12.75 11.66 -29.90
CA GLU A 508 -13.28 13.03 -29.97
C GLU A 508 -14.48 13.27 -29.02
N ASP A 509 -15.36 12.28 -28.78
CA ASP A 509 -16.59 12.48 -28.01
C ASP A 509 -16.34 12.47 -26.49
N ILE A 510 -15.41 11.65 -26.01
CA ILE A 510 -15.06 11.57 -24.57
C ILE A 510 -14.41 12.88 -24.09
N PHE A 511 -13.70 13.59 -24.98
CA PHE A 511 -13.09 14.88 -24.66
C PHE A 511 -13.95 16.08 -25.07
N MET A 512 -15.01 15.91 -25.88
CA MET A 512 -15.98 16.97 -26.16
C MET A 512 -16.87 17.28 -24.94
N ASP A 513 -17.20 16.31 -24.09
CA ASP A 513 -18.01 16.56 -22.89
C ASP A 513 -17.24 17.32 -21.80
N LEU A 514 -15.95 17.03 -21.62
CA LEU A 514 -15.08 17.78 -20.69
C LEU A 514 -14.75 19.18 -21.20
N ARG A 515 -14.74 19.40 -22.52
CA ARG A 515 -14.54 20.73 -23.12
C ARG A 515 -15.84 21.55 -23.12
N SER A 516 -17.00 20.91 -23.27
CA SER A 516 -18.32 21.56 -23.24
C SER A 516 -18.75 22.00 -21.83
N ALA A 517 -18.34 21.26 -20.78
CA ALA A 517 -18.57 21.65 -19.40
C ALA A 517 -17.80 22.92 -18.96
N ALA A 518 -16.70 23.26 -19.64
CA ALA A 518 -15.92 24.48 -19.37
C ALA A 518 -16.43 25.73 -20.13
N THR A 519 -17.36 25.58 -21.08
CA THR A 519 -17.86 26.69 -21.92
C THR A 519 -19.36 26.96 -21.85
N SER A 520 -20.15 26.28 -21.02
CA SER A 520 -21.57 26.63 -20.80
C SER A 520 -21.74 27.84 -19.85
N ARG A 521 -21.10 28.96 -20.19
CA ARG A 521 -21.52 30.27 -19.67
C ARG A 521 -22.58 30.80 -20.63
N ALA A 522 -23.80 30.94 -20.11
CA ALA A 522 -25.00 31.37 -20.83
C ALA A 522 -24.75 32.53 -21.82
N PRO A 523 -25.34 32.48 -23.03
CA PRO A 523 -25.37 33.64 -23.90
C PRO A 523 -26.23 34.72 -23.26
N SER A 524 -25.63 35.87 -22.95
CA SER A 524 -26.36 37.08 -22.58
C SER A 524 -27.23 37.50 -23.77
N PHE A 525 -28.54 37.28 -23.68
CA PHE A 525 -29.52 37.81 -24.62
C PHE A 525 -29.54 39.34 -24.53
N SER A 526 -28.87 40.00 -25.47
CA SER A 526 -29.09 41.41 -25.76
C SER A 526 -30.39 41.55 -26.56
N VAL A 527 -31.46 41.98 -25.89
CA VAL A 527 -32.75 42.30 -26.51
C VAL A 527 -32.56 43.49 -27.45
N LYS A 528 -32.67 43.23 -28.75
CA LYS A 528 -32.81 44.24 -29.80
C LYS A 528 -34.29 44.61 -29.85
N VAL A 529 -34.62 45.82 -29.40
CA VAL A 529 -35.96 46.39 -29.52
C VAL A 529 -36.13 46.82 -30.98
N GLU A 530 -36.88 46.07 -31.76
CA GLU A 530 -37.45 46.53 -33.02
C GLU A 530 -38.92 46.88 -32.79
N ALA A 531 -39.21 48.16 -33.00
CA ALA A 531 -40.52 48.74 -32.93
C ALA A 531 -41.12 48.71 -34.33
N GLU A 532 -42.12 47.86 -34.56
CA GLU A 532 -43.04 47.99 -35.68
C GLU A 532 -44.44 47.61 -35.22
N GLY A 533 -45.31 48.61 -35.17
CA GLY A 533 -46.75 48.42 -35.09
C GLY A 533 -47.31 48.25 -36.49
N VAL A 534 -48.17 47.26 -36.69
CA VAL A 534 -49.14 47.24 -37.79
C VAL A 534 -50.42 46.57 -37.30
N THR A 535 -51.49 47.35 -37.42
CA THR A 535 -52.91 47.00 -37.35
C THR A 535 -53.31 45.97 -38.41
N THR A 536 -54.12 44.96 -38.06
CA THR A 536 -55.22 44.49 -38.92
C THR A 536 -56.25 43.69 -38.14
N ALA A 537 -57.50 43.90 -38.54
CA ALA A 537 -58.74 43.45 -37.93
C ALA A 537 -59.22 42.07 -38.39
N SER A 538 -60.25 41.58 -37.69
CA SER A 538 -61.38 40.78 -38.19
C SER A 538 -61.15 39.29 -38.55
N ALA A 539 -61.77 38.39 -37.78
CA ALA A 539 -62.96 37.61 -38.20
C ALA A 539 -63.28 36.45 -37.20
N PHE A 540 -64.50 36.45 -36.65
CA PHE A 540 -65.25 35.26 -36.18
C PHE A 540 -65.63 34.35 -37.39
N PRO A 541 -66.21 33.11 -37.29
CA PRO A 541 -66.94 32.41 -36.17
C PRO A 541 -66.66 30.85 -36.14
N PRO A 542 -67.58 29.92 -35.75
CA PRO A 542 -68.46 29.78 -34.56
C PRO A 542 -68.33 28.43 -33.78
N GLU A 543 -69.01 28.39 -32.63
CA GLU A 543 -69.75 27.29 -31.94
C GLU A 543 -69.48 25.78 -32.23
N SER A 544 -69.33 25.01 -31.14
CA SER A 544 -70.15 23.81 -30.89
C SER A 544 -70.07 23.34 -29.43
N LEU A 545 -71.21 23.35 -28.73
CA LEU A 545 -71.50 22.60 -27.50
C LEU A 545 -71.63 21.09 -27.80
N PRO A 546 -71.62 20.22 -26.77
CA PRO A 546 -72.90 19.61 -26.43
C PRO A 546 -73.18 19.42 -24.92
N ASN A 547 -74.48 19.48 -24.61
CA ASN A 547 -75.14 19.06 -23.38
C ASN A 547 -75.62 17.60 -23.49
N ALA A 548 -75.56 16.84 -22.39
CA ALA A 548 -76.49 15.78 -21.91
C ALA A 548 -75.81 15.14 -20.67
N VAL A 549 -76.27 15.16 -19.41
CA VAL A 549 -77.56 14.89 -18.72
C VAL A 549 -78.08 13.45 -18.92
N THR A 550 -78.45 12.83 -17.78
CA THR A 550 -79.00 11.48 -17.48
C THR A 550 -77.93 10.46 -17.07
N GLU A 551 -78.02 9.65 -16.00
CA GLU A 551 -79.07 9.33 -15.02
C GLU A 551 -78.39 8.54 -13.88
N ALA A 552 -78.82 8.74 -12.62
CA ALA A 552 -78.61 7.76 -11.54
C ALA A 552 -79.72 6.68 -11.63
N PRO A 553 -79.57 5.49 -11.02
CA PRO A 553 -80.26 5.33 -9.73
C PRO A 553 -79.66 4.33 -8.71
N ARG A 554 -80.05 4.62 -7.46
CA ARG A 554 -80.50 3.73 -6.36
C ARG A 554 -79.52 2.88 -5.52
N ALA A 555 -79.63 3.21 -4.24
CA ALA A 555 -79.27 2.47 -3.03
C ALA A 555 -80.09 1.19 -2.79
N THR A 556 -79.54 0.27 -1.98
CA THR A 556 -80.06 -0.35 -0.73
C THR A 556 -79.22 -1.62 -0.39
N PRO A 557 -79.37 -2.34 0.75
CA PRO A 557 -79.07 -1.96 2.14
C PRO A 557 -78.17 -3.00 2.89
N GLN A 558 -77.78 -2.65 4.12
CA GLN A 558 -77.19 -3.44 5.25
C GLN A 558 -77.99 -4.72 5.66
N PRO A 559 -77.65 -5.53 6.74
CA PRO A 559 -76.42 -5.86 7.53
C PRO A 559 -76.41 -7.39 7.95
N PRO A 560 -76.08 -7.90 9.19
CA PRO A 560 -75.06 -7.65 10.25
C PRO A 560 -74.27 -8.94 10.67
N SER A 561 -73.61 -8.91 11.87
CA SER A 561 -73.00 -10.00 12.70
C SER A 561 -71.56 -10.43 12.31
N GLU A 562 -70.58 -10.65 13.20
CA GLU A 562 -70.58 -11.21 14.56
C GLU A 562 -69.27 -10.82 15.32
N GLU A 563 -69.39 -10.70 16.65
CA GLU A 563 -68.52 -11.18 17.76
C GLU A 563 -66.99 -11.40 17.62
N LEU A 564 -66.12 -11.47 18.64
CA LEU A 564 -66.01 -11.15 20.08
C LEU A 564 -64.74 -11.93 20.54
N ALA A 565 -63.82 -11.31 21.28
CA ALA A 565 -62.77 -11.88 22.17
C ALA A 565 -61.57 -10.91 22.17
N VAL A 566 -61.10 -10.26 23.24
CA VAL A 566 -60.85 -10.67 24.64
C VAL A 566 -59.98 -11.93 24.75
N ALA A 567 -58.67 -11.68 24.83
CA ALA A 567 -57.75 -12.28 25.79
C ALA A 567 -56.61 -11.28 26.04
#